data_AF-A0A6C0AVF5-F1
#
_entry.id   AF-A0A6C0AVF5-F1
#
_cell.length_a   1.000
_cell.length_b   1.000
_cell.length_c   1.000
_cell.angle_alpha   90.00
_cell.angle_beta   90.00
_cell.angle_gamma   90.00
#
_symmetry.space_group_name_H-M   'P 1'
#
loop_
_entity.id
_entity.type
_entity.pdbx_description
1 polymer ?
#
loop_
_entity_poly.entity_id
_entity_poly.type
_entity_poly.pdbx_seq_one_letter_code
_entity_poly.pdbx_strand_id
1 'polypeptide(L)'
;MYAYFAEFIGAVFFMYIILATGNPLAIGGALALAILVASPISGGHINPAVSIAMTSAGKLPMSDLLPYCVSQILGALVALEIFKRQQGQGNRAEGSQ
;
A
#
# COMPACT_ATOMS: atom_id res chain seq x y z
N MET A 1 13.99 3.14 -10.04
CA MET A 1 13.76 4.17 -8.99
C MET A 1 12.30 4.62 -8.93
N TYR A 2 11.71 5.14 -10.01
CA TYR A 2 10.29 5.54 -10.01
C TYR A 2 9.32 4.38 -9.70
N ALA A 3 9.66 3.15 -10.11
CA ALA A 3 8.87 1.97 -9.80
C ALA A 3 8.71 1.72 -8.28
N TYR A 4 9.83 1.71 -7.53
CA TYR A 4 9.81 1.51 -6.07
C TYR A 4 9.03 2.61 -5.34
N PHE A 5 9.12 3.85 -5.83
CA PHE A 5 8.34 4.97 -5.29
C PHE A 5 6.85 4.79 -5.57
N ALA A 6 6.46 4.37 -6.77
CA ALA A 6 5.06 4.06 -7.09
C ALA A 6 4.51 2.92 -6.22
N GLU A 7 5.28 1.86 -6.00
CA GLU A 7 4.93 0.75 -5.10
C GLU A 7 4.75 1.23 -3.66
N PHE A 8 5.64 2.09 -3.16
CA PHE A 8 5.53 2.70 -1.83
C PHE A 8 4.26 3.54 -1.70
N ILE A 9 4.02 4.50 -2.61
CA ILE A 9 2.84 5.38 -2.55
C ILE A 9 1.54 4.59 -2.71
N GLY A 10 1.53 3.64 -3.64
CA GLY A 10 0.39 2.72 -3.82
C GLY A 10 0.09 1.93 -2.54
N ALA A 11 1.12 1.44 -1.85
CA ALA A 11 0.96 0.71 -0.59
C ALA A 11 0.49 1.60 0.57
N VAL A 12 1.00 2.85 0.65
CA VAL A 12 0.49 3.83 1.63
C VAL A 12 -1.01 4.05 1.42
N PHE A 13 -1.40 4.36 0.19
CA PHE A 13 -2.80 4.65 -0.14
C PHE A 13 -3.71 3.44 0.11
N PHE A 14 -3.32 2.27 -0.41
CA PHE A 14 -4.14 1.07 -0.29
C PHE A 14 -4.29 0.61 1.17
N MET A 15 -3.18 0.54 1.92
CA MET A 15 -3.21 0.14 3.33
C MET A 15 -4.03 1.12 4.18
N TYR A 16 -3.92 2.43 3.93
CA TYR A 16 -4.70 3.42 4.65
C TYR A 16 -6.21 3.22 4.47
N ILE A 17 -6.67 2.96 3.24
CA ILE A 17 -8.09 2.73 2.97
C ILE A 17 -8.60 1.46 3.66
N ILE A 18 -7.80 0.39 3.68
CA ILE A 18 -8.13 -0.83 4.43
C ILE A 18 -8.37 -0.50 5.90
N LEU A 19 -7.41 0.18 6.55
CA LEU A 19 -7.48 0.52 7.97
C LEU A 19 -8.62 1.49 8.30
N ALA A 20 -8.81 2.51 7.45
CA ALA A 20 -9.77 3.58 7.70
C ALA A 20 -11.23 3.15 7.49
N THR A 21 -11.48 2.20 6.59
CA THR A 21 -12.86 1.91 6.17
C THR A 21 -13.32 0.50 6.53
N GLY A 22 -12.46 -0.51 6.45
CA GLY A 22 -12.86 -1.93 6.51
C GLY A 22 -13.92 -2.34 5.48
N ASN A 23 -14.25 -1.48 4.51
CA ASN A 23 -15.36 -1.68 3.58
C ASN A 23 -14.86 -2.36 2.29
N PRO A 24 -15.39 -3.53 1.90
CA PRO A 24 -14.89 -4.27 0.73
C PRO A 24 -14.95 -3.50 -0.60
N LEU A 25 -15.98 -2.68 -0.82
CA LEU A 25 -16.10 -1.88 -2.05
C LEU A 25 -15.06 -0.75 -2.07
N ALA A 26 -14.84 -0.08 -0.94
CA ALA A 26 -13.82 0.96 -0.83
C ALA A 26 -12.41 0.37 -1.05
N ILE A 27 -12.13 -0.80 -0.47
CA ILE A 27 -10.86 -1.52 -0.62
C ILE A 27 -10.64 -1.92 -2.07
N GLY A 28 -11.65 -2.54 -2.71
CA GLY A 28 -11.57 -2.95 -4.12
C GLY A 28 -11.39 -1.75 -5.06
N GLY A 29 -12.14 -0.67 -4.84
CA GLY A 29 -12.03 0.56 -5.62
C GLY A 29 -10.66 1.23 -5.47
N ALA A 30 -10.15 1.33 -4.24
CA ALA A 30 -8.83 1.87 -3.98
C ALA A 30 -7.73 1.04 -4.64
N LEU A 31 -7.80 -0.29 -4.57
CA LEU A 31 -6.85 -1.16 -5.25
C LEU A 31 -6.89 -0.96 -6.77
N ALA A 32 -8.09 -0.94 -7.35
CA ALA A 32 -8.26 -0.74 -8.80
C ALA A 32 -7.65 0.59 -9.26
N LEU A 33 -7.94 1.68 -8.54
CA LEU A 33 -7.37 3.00 -8.84
C LEU A 33 -5.85 3.02 -8.69
N ALA A 34 -5.31 2.43 -7.61
CA ALA A 34 -3.88 2.39 -7.38
C ALA A 34 -3.15 1.61 -8.50
N ILE A 35 -3.71 0.47 -8.93
CA ILE A 35 -3.16 -0.32 -10.04
C ILE A 35 -3.26 0.45 -11.36
N LEU A 36 -4.39 1.09 -11.66
CA LEU A 36 -4.54 1.86 -12.91
C LEU A 36 -3.46 2.93 -13.06
N VAL A 37 -3.09 3.59 -11.95
CA VAL A 37 -2.06 4.63 -11.93
C VAL A 37 -0.65 4.03 -11.93
N ALA A 38 -0.40 3.00 -11.11
CA ALA A 38 0.94 2.45 -10.91
C ALA A 38 1.37 1.45 -11.98
N SER A 39 0.43 0.79 -12.66
CA SER A 39 0.69 -0.24 -13.68
C SER A 39 1.72 0.19 -14.74
N PRO A 40 1.62 1.36 -15.41
CA PRO A 40 2.61 1.78 -16.41
C PRO A 40 3.99 2.14 -15.83
N ILE A 41 4.12 2.27 -14.50
CA ILE A 41 5.36 2.72 -13.83
C ILE A 41 6.09 1.53 -13.18
N SER A 42 5.38 0.66 -12.47
CA SER A 42 5.97 -0.41 -11.66
C SER A 42 5.38 -1.80 -11.91
N GLY A 43 4.31 -1.91 -12.70
CA GLY A 43 3.46 -3.11 -12.76
C GLY A 43 2.35 -3.12 -11.72
N GLY A 44 2.33 -2.17 -10.78
CA GLY A 44 1.25 -1.98 -9.81
C GLY A 44 1.04 -3.15 -8.86
N HIS A 45 2.11 -3.75 -8.34
CA HIS A 45 1.99 -4.94 -7.49
C HIS A 45 1.39 -4.60 -6.12
N ILE A 46 1.90 -3.53 -5.50
CA ILE A 46 1.46 -2.89 -4.26
C ILE A 46 1.41 -3.86 -3.06
N ASN A 47 1.95 -5.07 -3.24
CA ASN A 47 1.80 -6.20 -2.35
C ASN A 47 2.99 -7.16 -2.54
N PRO A 48 3.68 -7.55 -1.44
CA PRO A 48 4.78 -8.51 -1.49
C PRO A 48 4.38 -9.86 -2.10
N ALA A 49 3.20 -10.39 -1.77
CA ALA A 49 2.73 -11.65 -2.32
C ALA A 49 2.52 -11.58 -3.85
N VAL A 50 2.01 -10.45 -4.34
CA VAL A 50 1.86 -10.21 -5.80
C VAL A 50 3.25 -10.11 -6.44
N SER A 51 4.20 -9.42 -5.82
CA SER A 51 5.57 -9.31 -6.34
C SER A 51 6.28 -10.66 -6.41
N ILE A 52 6.10 -11.51 -5.39
CA ILE A 52 6.59 -12.90 -5.38
C ILE A 52 5.95 -13.69 -6.53
N ALA A 53 4.62 -13.62 -6.67
CA ALA A 53 3.91 -14.32 -7.74
C ALA A 53 4.39 -13.87 -9.13
N MET A 54 4.54 -12.57 -9.34
CA MET A 54 5.01 -12.00 -10.61
C MET A 54 6.47 -12.36 -10.89
N THR A 55 7.31 -12.44 -9.86
CA THR A 55 8.69 -12.94 -9.99
C THR A 55 8.71 -14.42 -10.39
N SER A 56 7.89 -15.26 -9.74
CA SER A 56 7.77 -16.69 -10.09
C SER A 56 7.22 -16.91 -11.51
N ALA A 57 6.42 -15.97 -12.01
CA ALA A 57 5.91 -15.96 -13.37
C ALA A 57 6.90 -15.38 -14.40
N GLY A 58 8.11 -14.98 -13.99
CA GLY A 58 9.12 -14.36 -14.87
C GLY A 58 8.76 -12.95 -15.34
N LYS A 59 7.80 -12.29 -14.67
CA LYS A 59 7.30 -10.94 -15.02
C LYS A 59 7.95 -9.82 -14.21
N LEU A 60 8.65 -10.17 -13.13
CA LEU A 60 9.49 -9.25 -12.35
C LEU A 60 10.90 -9.85 -12.24
N PRO A 61 11.97 -9.08 -12.49
CA PRO A 61 13.33 -9.55 -12.25
C PRO A 61 13.52 -9.94 -10.77
N MET A 62 14.19 -11.06 -10.52
CA MET A 62 14.45 -11.51 -9.14
C MET A 62 15.22 -10.47 -8.30
N SER A 63 16.07 -9.67 -8.95
CA SER A 63 16.79 -8.55 -8.32
C SER A 63 15.86 -7.44 -7.79
N ASP A 64 14.67 -7.29 -8.38
CA ASP A 64 13.69 -6.27 -7.99
C ASP A 64 12.71 -6.75 -6.92
N LEU A 65 12.62 -8.08 -6.68
CA LEU A 65 11.69 -8.63 -5.70
C LEU A 65 11.88 -8.03 -4.30
N LEU A 66 13.11 -8.06 -3.78
CA LEU A 66 13.41 -7.54 -2.44
C LEU A 66 13.17 -6.01 -2.35
N PRO A 67 13.67 -5.17 -3.28
CA PRO A 67 13.33 -3.75 -3.32
C PRO A 67 11.83 -3.44 -3.35
N TYR A 68 11.05 -4.20 -4.12
CA TYR A 68 9.59 -4.05 -4.17
C TYR A 68 8.96 -4.37 -2.82
N CYS A 69 9.29 -5.53 -2.23
CA CYS A 69 8.77 -5.94 -0.92
C CYS A 69 9.09 -4.91 0.17
N VAL A 70 10.33 -4.41 0.22
CA VAL A 70 10.73 -3.38 1.18
C VAL A 70 9.91 -2.10 0.99
N SER A 71 9.77 -1.64 -0.27
CA SER A 71 9.00 -0.42 -0.57
C SER A 71 7.53 -0.54 -0.17
N GLN A 72 6.91 -1.69 -0.44
CA GLN A 72 5.51 -1.97 -0.10
C GLN A 72 5.30 -2.05 1.42
N ILE A 73 6.20 -2.73 2.14
CA ILE A 73 6.14 -2.86 3.60
C ILE A 73 6.32 -1.49 4.26
N LEU A 74 7.30 -0.70 3.83
CA LEU A 74 7.50 0.65 4.35
C LEU A 74 6.29 1.54 4.09
N GLY A 75 5.68 1.45 2.91
CA GLY A 75 4.46 2.19 2.60
C GLY A 75 3.29 1.81 3.51
N ALA A 76 3.09 0.50 3.75
CA ALA A 76 2.07 0.02 4.67
C ALA A 76 2.30 0.47 6.12
N LEU A 77 3.56 0.49 6.59
CA LEU A 77 3.90 0.98 7.93
C LEU A 77 3.65 2.48 8.08
N VAL A 78 3.93 3.27 7.04
CA VAL A 78 3.61 4.70 7.03
C VAL A 78 2.10 4.93 7.11
N ALA A 79 1.30 4.17 6.34
CA ALA A 79 -0.16 4.23 6.43
C ALA A 79 -0.68 3.91 7.84
N LEU A 80 -0.12 2.87 8.48
CA LEU A 80 -0.46 2.49 9.84
C LEU A 80 -0.16 3.60 10.85
N GLU A 81 1.00 4.24 10.74
CA GLU A 81 1.37 5.34 11.63
C GLU A 81 0.46 6.56 11.44
N ILE A 82 0.11 6.91 10.19
CA ILE A 82 -0.85 7.98 9.89
C ILE A 82 -2.21 7.67 10.53
N PHE A 83 -2.71 6.46 10.33
CA PHE A 83 -4.00 6.02 10.87
C PHE A 83 -4.05 6.07 12.41
N LYS A 84 -2.99 5.58 13.08
CA LYS A 84 -2.89 5.63 14.55
C LYS A 84 -2.91 7.06 15.09
N ARG A 85 -2.27 8.01 14.40
CA ARG A 85 -2.28 9.43 14.82
C ARG A 85 -3.67 10.04 14.75
N GLN A 86 -4.46 9.68 13.76
CA GLN A 86 -5.84 10.16 13.62
C GLN A 86 -6.77 9.53 14.66
N GLN A 87 -6.66 8.23 14.92
CA GLN A 87 -7.42 7.59 16.00
C GLN A 87 -7.07 8.16 17.39
N GLY A 88 -5.78 8.40 17.65
CA GLY A 88 -5.33 8.99 18.92
C GLY A 88 -5.83 10.42 19.16
N GLN A 89 -6.18 11.16 18.10
CA GLN A 89 -6.83 12.47 18.21
C GLN A 89 -8.33 12.33 18.49
N GLY A 90 -9.02 11.40 17.81
CA GLY A 90 -10.44 11.11 18.08
C GLY A 90 -10.70 10.72 19.53
N ASN A 91 -9.88 9.81 20.07
CA ASN A 91 -10.02 9.33 21.46
C ASN A 91 -9.75 10.40 22.53
N ARG A 92 -8.92 11.41 22.23
CA ARG A 92 -8.60 12.52 23.16
C ARG A 92 -9.68 13.59 23.20
N ALA A 93 -10.41 13.77 22.09
CA ALA A 93 -11.53 14.70 22.02
C ALA A 93 -12.74 14.21 22.84
N GLU A 94 -12.95 12.89 22.92
CA GLU A 94 -14.06 12.28 23.67
C GLU A 94 -13.79 12.18 25.18
N GLY A 95 -12.54 11.95 25.61
CA GLY A 95 -12.17 11.84 27.03
C GLY A 95 -12.00 13.17 27.79
N SER A 96 -12.34 14.29 27.16
CA SER A 96 -12.28 15.64 27.77
C SER A 96 -13.66 16.21 28.11
N GLN A 97 -14.73 15.41 27.96
CA GLN A 97 -16.09 15.68 28.42
C GLN A 97 -16.39 14.89 29.68
#